data_AF-A0A7T7BX73-F1
#
_entry.id   AF-A0A7T7BX73-F1
#
_cell.length_a   1.000
_cell.length_b   1.000
_cell.length_c   1.000
_cell.angle_alpha   90.00
_cell.angle_beta   90.00
_cell.angle_gamma   90.00
#
_symmetry.space_group_name_H-M   'P 1'
#
loop_
_entity.id
_entity.type
_entity.pdbx_description
1 polymer ?
#
loop_
_entity_poly.entity_id
_entity_poly.type
_entity_poly.pdbx_seq_one_letter_code
_entity_poly.pdbx_strand_id
1 'polypeptide(L)'
;MSADKARRVIDQIRGRSYEETLMILELMPYRACYPIFKLIYSAAANASHNKGFNKADLIISKAEVNKGTTMKKLKPRARGRSYLIKRPTCHITILLKDISYLEEFRENIRDFSKYKRQRIVSLANSSAKYTRLVCRLIARGVL
;
A
#
# COMPACT_ATOMS: atom_id res chain seq x y z
N MET A 1 2.70 16.31 -9.90
CA MET A 1 1.61 15.42 -10.38
C MET A 1 0.38 15.67 -9.52
N SER A 2 -0.84 15.63 -10.09
CA SER A 2 -2.07 15.78 -9.28
C SER A 2 -2.41 14.46 -8.57
N ALA A 3 -2.99 14.54 -7.38
CA ALA A 3 -3.37 13.36 -6.59
C ALA A 3 -4.33 12.44 -7.36
N ASP A 4 -5.35 12.98 -8.02
CA ASP A 4 -6.36 12.15 -8.73
C ASP A 4 -5.78 11.42 -9.94
N LYS A 5 -4.80 12.04 -10.62
CA LYS A 5 -4.08 11.39 -11.73
C LYS A 5 -3.22 10.23 -11.23
N ALA A 6 -2.64 10.35 -10.03
CA ALA A 6 -1.89 9.26 -9.41
C ALA A 6 -2.82 8.15 -8.89
N ARG A 7 -3.96 8.51 -8.27
CA ARG A 7 -4.96 7.56 -7.77
C ARG A 7 -5.44 6.60 -8.86
N ARG A 8 -5.72 7.11 -10.06
CA ARG A 8 -6.09 6.29 -11.23
C ARG A 8 -5.16 5.10 -11.45
N VAL A 9 -3.84 5.30 -11.29
CA VAL A 9 -2.84 4.24 -11.47
C VAL A 9 -2.71 3.40 -10.19
N ILE A 10 -2.65 4.06 -9.03
CA ILE A 10 -2.51 3.39 -7.73
C ILE A 10 -3.65 2.42 -7.43
N ASP A 11 -4.88 2.74 -7.85
CA ASP A 11 -6.04 1.88 -7.63
C ASP A 11 -5.96 0.56 -8.43
N GLN A 12 -5.23 0.54 -9.55
CA GLN A 12 -5.06 -0.68 -10.37
C GLN A 12 -4.02 -1.65 -9.80
N ILE A 13 -2.98 -1.11 -9.16
CA ILE A 13 -1.86 -1.91 -8.64
C ILE A 13 -2.09 -2.38 -7.19
N ARG A 14 -3.14 -1.90 -6.53
CA ARG A 14 -3.46 -2.27 -5.15
C ARG A 14 -3.79 -3.76 -5.07
N GLY A 15 -3.06 -4.50 -4.23
CA GLY A 15 -3.25 -5.94 -4.06
C GLY A 15 -2.60 -6.82 -5.14
N ARG A 16 -1.83 -6.25 -6.07
CA ARG A 16 -1.10 -6.99 -7.10
C ARG A 16 0.28 -7.42 -6.61
N SER A 17 0.83 -8.46 -7.24
CA SER A 17 2.22 -8.86 -7.02
C SER A 17 3.19 -7.82 -7.57
N TYR A 18 4.42 -7.84 -7.09
CA TYR A 18 5.47 -6.93 -7.55
C TYR A 18 5.72 -7.06 -9.06
N GLU A 19 5.84 -8.29 -9.57
CA GLU A 19 6.13 -8.56 -10.98
C GLU A 19 5.00 -8.11 -11.91
N GLU A 20 3.76 -8.45 -11.58
CA GLU A 20 2.57 -7.99 -12.33
C GLU A 20 2.53 -6.45 -12.39
N THR A 21 2.86 -5.81 -11.26
CA THR A 21 2.83 -4.36 -11.17
C THR A 21 3.85 -3.69 -12.08
N LEU A 22 5.06 -4.25 -12.21
CA LEU A 22 6.08 -3.72 -13.13
C LEU A 22 5.58 -3.77 -14.57
N MET A 23 5.07 -4.93 -15.01
CA MET A 23 4.54 -5.11 -16.36
C MET A 23 3.40 -4.14 -16.67
N ILE A 24 2.46 -3.99 -15.74
CA ILE A 24 1.32 -3.07 -15.89
C ILE A 24 1.82 -1.62 -16.02
N LEU A 25 2.76 -1.20 -15.17
CA LEU A 25 3.23 0.18 -15.16
C LEU A 25 4.07 0.55 -16.38
N GLU A 26 4.80 -0.39 -16.97
CA GLU A 26 5.56 -0.17 -18.19
C GLU A 26 4.67 0.05 -19.41
N LEU A 27 3.55 -0.68 -19.50
CA LEU A 27 2.65 -0.64 -20.67
C LEU A 27 1.54 0.41 -20.56
N MET A 28 1.24 0.91 -19.37
CA MET A 28 0.17 1.89 -19.19
C MET A 28 0.46 3.24 -19.87
N PRO A 29 -0.52 3.88 -20.52
CA PRO A 29 -0.33 5.12 -21.28
C PRO A 29 -0.18 6.38 -20.40
N TYR A 30 -0.21 6.24 -19.07
CA TYR A 30 -0.25 7.38 -18.16
C TYR A 30 1.17 7.86 -17.79
N ARG A 31 1.42 9.17 -17.90
CA ARG A 31 2.65 9.80 -17.39
C ARG A 31 2.88 9.57 -15.89
N ALA A 32 1.82 9.28 -15.13
CA ALA A 32 1.91 8.98 -13.70
C ALA A 32 2.64 7.66 -13.41
N CYS A 33 2.74 6.76 -14.39
CA CYS A 33 3.36 5.45 -14.21
C CYS A 33 4.87 5.57 -13.92
N TYR A 34 5.60 6.39 -14.68
CA TYR A 34 7.05 6.55 -14.51
C TYR A 34 7.51 6.87 -13.07
N PRO A 35 6.96 7.90 -12.37
CA PRO A 35 7.35 8.15 -10.99
C PRO A 35 6.91 7.04 -10.03
N ILE A 36 5.78 6.38 -10.27
CA ILE A 36 5.29 5.27 -9.43
C ILE A 36 6.18 4.04 -9.61
N PHE A 37 6.60 3.74 -10.84
CA PHE A 37 7.52 2.66 -11.18
C PHE A 37 8.84 2.81 -10.43
N LYS A 38 9.46 4.00 -10.48
CA LYS A 38 10.69 4.29 -9.71
C LYS A 38 10.50 4.09 -8.20
N LEU A 39 9.34 4.48 -7.67
CA LEU A 39 9.02 4.32 -6.25
C LEU A 39 8.93 2.83 -5.87
N ILE A 40 8.20 2.03 -6.65
CA ILE A 40 8.02 0.60 -6.39
C ILE A 40 9.32 -0.17 -6.54
N TYR A 41 10.10 0.14 -7.56
CA TYR A 41 11.43 -0.45 -7.77
C TYR A 41 12.35 -0.16 -6.57
N SER A 42 12.37 1.08 -6.09
CA SER A 42 13.13 1.47 -4.89
C SER A 42 12.61 0.78 -3.62
N ALA A 43 11.29 0.66 -3.46
CA ALA A 43 10.69 0.00 -2.31
C ALA A 43 11.05 -1.49 -2.24
N ALA A 44 11.04 -2.20 -3.38
CA ALA A 44 11.46 -3.59 -3.45
C ALA A 44 12.97 -3.76 -3.20
N ALA A 45 13.80 -2.84 -3.70
CA ALA A 45 15.23 -2.82 -3.38
C ALA A 45 15.47 -2.64 -1.87
N ASN A 46 14.74 -1.73 -1.22
CA ASN A 46 14.81 -1.54 0.23
C ASN A 46 14.33 -2.76 1.02
N ALA A 47 13.28 -3.43 0.56
CA ALA A 47 12.79 -4.65 1.19
C ALA A 47 13.84 -5.78 1.14
N SER A 48 14.48 -5.96 -0.01
CA SER A 48 15.55 -6.95 -0.19
C SER A 48 16.79 -6.62 0.64
N HIS A 49 17.28 -5.37 0.58
CA HIS A 49 18.50 -4.97 1.27
C HIS A 49 18.33 -4.92 2.80
N ASN A 50 17.25 -4.32 3.30
CA ASN A 50 17.11 -4.07 4.74
C ASN A 50 16.41 -5.20 5.50
N LYS A 51 15.58 -6.01 4.82
CA LYS A 51 14.80 -7.08 5.46
C LYS A 51 15.11 -8.48 4.92
N GLY A 52 15.92 -8.60 3.87
CA GLY A 52 16.25 -9.90 3.26
C GLY A 52 15.09 -10.54 2.51
N PHE A 53 14.04 -9.79 2.17
CA PHE A 53 12.87 -10.34 1.48
C PHE A 53 13.18 -10.63 0.02
N ASN A 54 12.63 -11.73 -0.49
CA ASN A 54 12.70 -12.08 -1.90
C ASN A 54 11.71 -11.23 -2.71
N LYS A 55 12.09 -10.78 -3.91
CA LYS A 55 11.26 -9.88 -4.73
C LYS A 55 10.01 -10.56 -5.30
N ALA A 56 10.10 -11.87 -5.58
CA ALA A 56 9.00 -12.64 -6.14
C ALA A 56 7.80 -12.74 -5.18
N ASP A 57 8.07 -12.75 -3.87
CA ASP A 57 7.07 -12.97 -2.83
C ASP A 57 6.43 -11.66 -2.32
N LEU A 58 6.80 -10.52 -2.91
CA LEU A 58 6.30 -9.21 -2.52
C LEU A 58 4.94 -8.89 -3.16
N ILE A 59 3.99 -8.49 -2.32
CA ILE A 59 2.68 -7.98 -2.72
C ILE A 59 2.45 -6.55 -2.22
N ILE A 60 1.76 -5.75 -3.03
CA ILE A 60 1.36 -4.39 -2.64
C ILE A 60 0.15 -4.47 -1.71
N SER A 61 0.40 -4.43 -0.40
CA SER A 61 -0.63 -4.51 0.64
C SER A 61 -1.47 -3.24 0.73
N LYS A 62 -0.80 -2.07 0.73
CA LYS A 62 -1.48 -0.78 0.86
C LYS A 62 -0.81 0.23 -0.06
N ALA A 63 -1.61 0.99 -0.78
CA ALA A 63 -1.14 2.08 -1.62
C ALA A 63 -2.09 3.27 -1.50
N GLU A 64 -1.55 4.38 -0.98
CA GLU A 64 -2.29 5.59 -0.66
C GLU A 64 -1.68 6.81 -1.35
N VAL A 65 -2.55 7.75 -1.74
CA VAL A 65 -2.16 9.02 -2.33
C VAL A 65 -2.80 10.15 -1.55
N ASN A 66 -1.95 10.87 -0.84
CA ASN A 66 -2.31 12.04 -0.06
C ASN A 66 -2.02 13.32 -0.85
N LYS A 67 -2.85 14.34 -0.62
CA LYS A 67 -2.66 15.65 -1.23
C LYS A 67 -1.47 16.34 -0.57
N GLY A 68 -0.57 16.88 -1.38
CA GLY A 68 0.56 17.69 -0.93
C GLY A 68 0.26 19.19 -0.97
N THR A 69 1.31 19.98 -0.80
CA THR A 69 1.23 21.43 -0.91
C THR A 69 0.82 21.85 -2.32
N THR A 70 -0.09 22.81 -2.41
CA THR A 70 -0.59 23.32 -3.70
C THR A 70 -0.09 24.74 -3.91
N MET A 71 0.81 24.91 -4.88
CA MET A 71 1.28 26.25 -5.25
C MET A 71 0.21 26.98 -6.05
N LYS A 72 0.02 28.27 -5.76
CA LYS A 72 -0.94 29.14 -6.47
C LYS A 72 -0.16 30.16 -7.31
N LYS A 73 -0.58 30.36 -8.55
CA LYS A 73 -0.05 31.41 -9.45
C LYS A 73 -1.21 32.23 -9.98
N LEU A 74 -1.09 33.56 -9.98
CA LEU A 74 -2.09 34.44 -10.58
C LEU A 74 -1.91 34.45 -12.10
N LYS A 75 -3.01 34.38 -12.86
CA LYS A 75 -3.02 34.57 -14.30
C LYS A 75 -3.96 35.72 -14.67
N PRO A 76 -3.48 36.75 -15.38
CA PRO A 76 -4.33 37.84 -15.84
C PRO A 76 -5.34 37.34 -16.88
N ARG A 77 -6.53 37.97 -16.91
CA ARG A 77 -7.63 37.68 -17.82
C ARG A 77 -8.23 38.99 -18.35
N ALA A 78 -9.08 38.88 -19.37
CA ALA A 78 -9.76 40.01 -19.96
C ALA A 78 -10.57 40.84 -18.94
N ARG A 79 -10.76 42.13 -19.24
CA ARG A 79 -11.50 43.09 -18.40
C ARG A 79 -10.92 43.27 -16.99
N GLY A 80 -9.59 43.30 -16.85
CA GLY A 80 -8.91 43.52 -15.56
C GLY A 80 -9.08 42.40 -14.53
N ARG A 81 -9.64 41.25 -14.91
CA ARG A 81 -9.87 40.11 -14.01
C ARG A 81 -8.60 39.29 -13.85
N SER A 82 -8.47 38.58 -12.73
CA SER A 82 -7.37 37.66 -12.48
C SER A 82 -7.87 36.35 -11.86
N TYR A 83 -7.35 35.22 -12.33
CA TYR A 83 -7.71 33.89 -11.83
C TYR A 83 -6.48 33.15 -11.30
N LEU A 84 -6.71 32.27 -10.32
CA LEU A 84 -5.66 31.47 -9.71
C LEU A 84 -5.49 30.13 -10.45
N ILE A 85 -4.28 29.86 -10.93
CA ILE A 85 -3.84 28.54 -11.37
C ILE A 85 -3.22 27.80 -10.19
N LYS A 86 -3.77 26.63 -9.88
CA LYS A 86 -3.26 25.74 -8.84
C LYS A 86 -2.31 24.70 -9.47
N ARG A 87 -1.13 24.53 -8.89
CA ARG A 87 -0.16 23.48 -9.23
C ARG A 87 -0.10 22.50 -8.04
N PRO A 88 -0.91 21.43 -8.05
CA PRO A 88 -0.96 20.47 -6.96
C PRO A 88 0.25 19.53 -6.97
N THR A 89 0.66 19.14 -5.77
CA THR A 89 1.59 18.04 -5.52
C THR A 89 0.89 16.94 -4.70
N CYS A 90 1.53 15.80 -4.55
CA CYS A 90 1.00 14.66 -3.81
C CYS A 90 2.12 13.89 -3.10
N HIS A 91 1.77 13.24 -2.00
CA HIS A 91 2.61 12.27 -1.31
C HIS A 91 2.04 10.87 -1.57
N ILE A 92 2.89 9.95 -2.01
CA ILE A 92 2.51 8.57 -2.32
C ILE A 92 3.15 7.67 -1.27
N THR A 93 2.33 6.84 -0.62
CA THR A 93 2.77 5.88 0.39
C THR A 93 2.42 4.49 -0.08
N ILE A 94 3.43 3.64 -0.23
CA ILE A 94 3.28 2.25 -0.69
C ILE A 94 3.85 1.34 0.40
N LEU A 95 3.07 0.34 0.81
CA LEU A 95 3.46 -0.70 1.74
C LEU A 95 3.52 -2.03 1.00
N LEU A 96 4.72 -2.61 0.96
CA LEU A 96 4.95 -3.96 0.49
C LEU A 96 4.84 -4.93 1.66
N LYS A 97 4.27 -6.10 1.40
CA LYS A 97 4.16 -7.20 2.34
C LYS A 97 4.73 -8.44 1.66
N ASP A 98 5.37 -9.28 2.44
CA ASP A 98 5.83 -10.59 1.97
C ASP A 98 4.76 -11.64 2.29
N ILE A 99 4.51 -12.53 1.32
CA ILE A 99 3.50 -13.59 1.40
C ILE A 99 4.03 -14.78 2.21
N SER A 100 5.31 -15.13 2.05
CA SER A 100 5.95 -16.30 2.67
C SER A 100 5.81 -16.31 4.20
N TYR A 101 6.08 -15.16 4.83
CA TYR A 101 5.92 -14.97 6.27
C TYR A 101 4.50 -15.25 6.80
N LEU A 102 3.46 -15.11 5.97
CA LEU A 102 2.09 -15.39 6.40
C LEU A 102 1.77 -16.88 6.36
N GLU A 103 2.40 -17.63 5.47
CA GLU A 103 2.20 -19.07 5.34
C GLU A 103 2.82 -19.79 6.53
N GLU A 104 4.07 -19.45 6.89
CA GLU A 104 4.72 -19.97 8.10
C GLU A 104 3.89 -19.68 9.37
N PHE A 105 3.34 -18.48 9.49
CA PHE A 105 2.52 -18.12 10.64
C PHE A 105 1.20 -18.88 10.66
N ARG A 106 0.60 -19.17 9.50
CA ARG A 106 -0.64 -19.94 9.37
C ARG A 106 -0.44 -21.41 9.73
N GLU A 107 0.66 -22.01 9.28
CA GLU A 107 0.98 -23.40 9.62
C GLU A 107 1.24 -23.56 11.11
N ASN A 108 2.07 -22.67 11.69
CA ASN A 108 2.32 -22.67 13.13
C ASN A 108 1.03 -22.61 13.95
N ILE A 109 0.02 -21.82 13.54
CA ILE A 109 -1.27 -21.73 14.28
C ILE A 109 -2.11 -23.01 14.17
N ARG A 110 -2.06 -23.72 13.04
CA ARG A 110 -2.79 -24.98 12.84
C ARG A 110 -2.34 -26.06 13.83
N ASP A 111 -1.09 -26.05 14.25
CA ASP A 111 -0.54 -27.04 15.19
C ASP A 111 -0.85 -26.75 16.66
N PHE A 112 -1.51 -25.64 17.00
CA PHE A 112 -1.90 -25.36 18.38
C PHE A 112 -3.10 -26.19 18.84
N SER A 113 -2.94 -26.88 19.98
CA SER A 113 -4.03 -27.51 20.75
C SER A 113 -5.19 -26.52 21.04
N LYS A 114 -6.43 -27.04 21.03
CA LYS A 114 -7.70 -26.30 21.25
C LYS A 114 -7.63 -25.32 22.44
N TYR A 115 -6.98 -25.74 23.53
CA TYR A 115 -6.80 -24.94 24.75
C TYR A 115 -5.86 -23.75 24.59
N LYS A 116 -4.79 -23.90 23.80
CA LYS A 116 -3.79 -22.84 23.58
C LYS A 116 -4.33 -21.78 22.61
N ARG A 117 -5.17 -22.18 21.64
CA ARG A 117 -5.96 -21.24 20.82
C ARG A 117 -6.93 -20.41 21.69
N GLN A 118 -7.72 -21.04 22.55
CA GLN A 118 -8.62 -20.33 23.47
C GLN A 118 -7.90 -19.32 24.37
N ARG A 119 -6.69 -19.66 24.85
CA ARG A 119 -5.84 -18.78 25.67
C ARG A 119 -5.28 -17.57 24.90
N ILE A 120 -4.91 -17.74 23.63
CA ILE A 120 -4.43 -16.64 22.77
C ILE A 120 -5.58 -15.68 22.44
N VAL A 121 -6.78 -16.22 22.16
CA VAL A 121 -8.00 -15.42 21.89
C VAL A 121 -8.38 -14.58 23.11
N SER A 122 -8.32 -15.14 24.32
CA SER A 122 -8.61 -14.40 25.56
C SER A 122 -7.58 -13.30 25.85
N LEU A 123 -6.29 -13.56 25.61
CA LEU A 123 -5.22 -12.56 25.72
C LEU A 123 -5.34 -11.42 24.68
N ALA A 124 -5.73 -11.74 23.44
CA ALA A 124 -5.90 -10.75 22.37
C ALA A 124 -7.06 -9.78 22.62
N ASN A 125 -8.11 -10.23 23.33
CA ASN A 125 -9.25 -9.39 23.72
C ASN A 125 -8.95 -8.45 24.88
N SER A 126 -7.85 -8.66 25.63
CA SER A 126 -7.42 -7.83 26.76
C SER A 126 -6.55 -6.63 26.35
N SER A 127 -6.00 -6.60 25.14
CA SER A 127 -5.07 -5.55 24.68
C SER A 127 -5.75 -4.65 23.64
N ALA A 128 -6.03 -3.40 24.02
CA ALA A 128 -6.67 -2.39 23.18
C ALA A 128 -5.92 -2.05 21.87
N LYS A 129 -4.71 -2.60 21.65
CA LYS A 129 -3.88 -2.37 20.46
C LYS A 129 -4.03 -3.45 19.36
N TYR A 130 -4.61 -4.62 19.63
CA TYR A 130 -4.60 -5.78 18.70
C TYR A 130 -5.99 -6.29 18.23
N THR A 131 -7.06 -5.60 18.58
CA THR A 131 -8.43 -6.16 18.56
C THR A 131 -9.11 -6.23 17.19
N ARG A 132 -8.65 -5.55 16.13
CA ARG A 132 -9.37 -5.56 14.84
C ARG A 132 -8.87 -6.55 13.79
N LEU A 133 -7.61 -6.97 13.86
CA LEU A 133 -6.98 -7.81 12.83
C LEU A 133 -6.98 -9.27 13.28
N VAL A 134 -6.63 -9.51 14.54
CA VAL A 134 -6.59 -10.84 15.15
C VAL A 134 -8.00 -11.41 15.34
N CYS A 135 -8.94 -10.63 15.90
CA CYS A 135 -10.34 -11.08 16.06
C CYS A 135 -11.05 -11.35 14.73
N ARG A 136 -10.69 -10.62 13.65
CA ARG A 136 -11.31 -10.79 12.32
C ARG A 136 -10.79 -12.02 11.57
N LEU A 137 -9.57 -12.45 11.89
CA LEU A 137 -8.98 -13.70 11.43
C LEU A 137 -9.54 -14.91 12.19
N ILE A 138 -9.82 -14.76 13.49
CA ILE A 138 -10.44 -15.81 14.33
C ILE A 138 -11.94 -15.99 14.02
N ALA A 139 -12.71 -14.90 13.87
CA ALA A 139 -14.18 -14.97 13.73
C ALA A 139 -14.69 -15.49 12.36
N ARG A 140 -13.84 -15.55 11.33
CA ARG A 140 -14.23 -16.07 10.00
C ARG A 140 -14.05 -17.59 9.85
N GLY A 141 -13.63 -18.31 10.89
CA GLY A 141 -13.40 -19.75 10.79
C GLY A 141 -12.32 -20.12 9.76
N VAL A 142 -11.38 -19.20 9.51
CA VAL A 142 -10.13 -19.45 8.77
C VAL A 142 -8.99 -19.79 9.76
N LEU A 143 -9.36 -20.17 10.99
CA LEU A 143 -8.51 -20.62 12.10
C LEU A 143 -9.22 -21.72 12.90
#